data_AF-A0AAU3SS63-F1
#
_entry.id   AF-A0AAU3SS63-F1
#
_cell.length_a   1.000
_cell.length_b   1.000
_cell.length_c   1.000
_cell.angle_alpha   90.00
_cell.angle_beta   90.00
_cell.angle_gamma   90.00
#
_symmetry.space_group_name_H-M   'P 1'
#
loop_
_entity.id
_entity.type
_entity.pdbx_description
1 polymer ?
#
loop_
_entity_poly.entity_id
_entity_poly.type
_entity_poly.pdbx_seq_one_letter_code
_entity_poly.pdbx_strand_id
1 'polypeptide(L)' 'MAGEQQQRAHETIAPQAGHEQQTCPACGRRVDTVVRRRKSLGIFIPVWGRGPCRNPGCPDYAGPEER' A
#
# COMPACT_ATOMS: atom_id res chain seq x y z
N MET A 1 18.59 2.06 45.37
CA MET A 1 17.35 2.69 44.86
C MET A 1 17.22 2.29 43.40
N ALA A 2 16.08 1.69 43.05
CA ALA A 2 15.69 1.14 41.74
C ALA A 2 15.96 2.15 40.58
N GLY A 3 16.41 1.76 39.39
CA GLY A 3 15.75 0.80 38.50
C GLY A 3 14.82 1.59 37.55
N GLU A 4 14.99 1.39 36.24
CA GLU A 4 14.18 1.93 35.14
C GLU A 4 14.00 3.46 35.02
N GLN A 5 14.40 4.00 33.86
CA GLN A 5 13.42 4.60 32.93
C GLN A 5 14.08 4.71 31.56
N GLN A 6 14.17 3.54 30.92
CA GLN A 6 14.45 3.35 29.50
C GLN A 6 13.27 3.88 28.68
N GLN A 7 12.93 5.16 28.82
CA GLN A 7 11.92 5.84 28.01
C GLN A 7 12.57 6.34 26.71
N ARG A 8 13.18 5.42 25.94
CA ARG A 8 13.16 5.59 24.49
C ARG A 8 11.74 5.26 24.09
N ALA A 9 10.89 6.29 24.14
CA ALA A 9 9.59 6.28 23.53
C ALA A 9 9.75 5.62 22.17
N HIS A 10 9.11 4.47 21.98
CA HIS A 10 8.84 3.96 20.66
C HIS A 10 7.99 5.06 20.01
N GLU A 11 8.64 6.03 19.38
CA GLU A 11 8.02 6.85 18.38
C GLU A 11 7.39 5.84 17.42
N THR A 12 6.07 5.83 17.36
CA THR A 12 5.31 4.89 16.54
C THR A 12 5.59 5.22 15.08
N ILE A 13 6.78 4.87 14.62
CA ILE A 13 7.18 4.92 13.22
C ILE A 13 6.40 3.78 12.60
N ALA A 14 5.32 4.12 11.88
CA ALA A 14 4.67 3.15 11.04
C ALA A 14 5.76 2.58 10.10
N PRO A 15 5.90 1.25 9.97
CA PRO A 15 6.87 0.68 9.05
C PRO A 15 6.64 1.31 7.68
N GLN A 16 7.71 1.83 7.03
CA GLN A 16 7.60 2.34 5.67
C GLN A 16 7.17 1.19 4.75
N ALA A 17 5.87 0.99 4.61
CA ALA A 17 5.33 0.05 3.66
C ALA A 17 5.67 0.59 2.27
N GLY A 18 6.47 -0.20 1.53
CA GLY A 18 7.08 0.18 0.26
C GLY A 18 6.12 0.94 -0.64
N HIS A 19 6.32 2.25 -0.74
CA HIS A 19 5.66 3.13 -1.70
C HIS A 19 6.43 3.17 -3.02
N GLU A 20 7.17 2.11 -3.32
CA GLU A 20 7.86 1.98 -4.60
C GLU A 20 6.82 2.05 -5.73
N GLN A 21 7.10 2.94 -6.70
CA GLN A 21 6.18 3.25 -7.78
C GLN A 21 5.88 1.97 -8.56
N GLN A 22 4.66 1.47 -8.44
CA GLN A 22 4.23 0.23 -9.07
C GLN A 22 4.13 0.38 -10.58
N THR A 23 4.38 -0.72 -11.30
CA THR A 23 4.35 -0.74 -12.77
C THR A 23 3.36 -1.80 -13.27
N CYS A 24 2.63 -1.50 -14.33
CA CYS A 24 1.75 -2.46 -14.98
C CYS A 24 2.58 -3.56 -15.67
N PRO A 25 2.33 -4.86 -15.39
CA PRO A 25 3.10 -5.94 -15.99
C PRO A 25 2.87 -6.10 -17.50
N ALA A 26 1.71 -5.67 -18.02
CA ALA A 26 1.39 -5.79 -19.44
C ALA A 26 2.01 -4.67 -20.31
N CYS A 27 2.02 -3.43 -19.83
CA CYS A 27 2.48 -2.29 -20.65
C CYS A 27 3.70 -1.55 -20.09
N GLY A 28 4.21 -1.93 -18.91
CA GLY A 28 5.38 -1.30 -18.29
C GLY A 28 5.15 0.15 -17.84
N ARG A 29 3.91 0.67 -17.90
CA ARG A 29 3.61 2.03 -17.44
C ARG A 29 3.46 2.08 -15.93
N ARG A 30 3.85 3.21 -15.35
CA ARG A 30 3.61 3.52 -13.93
C ARG A 30 2.11 3.48 -13.67
N VAL A 31 1.74 2.87 -12.55
CA VAL A 31 0.37 2.84 -12.05
C VAL A 31 0.33 3.45 -10.65
N ASP A 32 -0.86 3.89 -10.26
CA ASP A 32 -1.11 4.35 -8.90
C ASP A 32 -0.79 3.23 -7.90
N THR A 33 -0.31 3.57 -6.72
CA THR A 33 -0.24 2.61 -5.60
C THR A 33 -1.51 2.76 -4.80
N VAL A 34 -2.27 1.68 -4.67
CA VAL A 34 -3.53 1.67 -3.92
C VAL A 34 -3.35 0.96 -2.59
N VAL A 35 -3.98 1.50 -1.55
CA VAL A 35 -4.02 0.87 -0.22
C VAL A 35 -5.38 0.23 -0.03
N ARG A 36 -5.40 -1.09 0.13
CA ARG A 36 -6.61 -1.85 0.48
C ARG A 36 -6.51 -2.29 1.94
N ARG A 37 -7.63 -2.35 2.63
CA ARG A 37 -7.68 -2.87 4.00
C ARG A 37 -8.15 -4.31 3.97
N ARG A 38 -7.33 -5.25 4.44
CA ARG A 38 -7.72 -6.64 4.67
C ARG A 38 -7.96 -6.84 6.17
N LYS A 39 -9.12 -7.35 6.54
CA LYS A 39 -9.38 -7.72 7.93
C LYS A 39 -8.79 -9.11 8.21
N SER A 40 -8.02 -9.24 9.28
CA SER A 40 -7.47 -10.51 9.77
C SER A 40 -7.55 -10.54 11.29
N LEU A 41 -8.13 -11.59 11.85
CA LEU A 41 -8.26 -11.79 13.31
C LEU A 41 -8.82 -10.56 14.07
N GLY A 42 -9.78 -9.85 13.46
CA GLY A 42 -10.38 -8.65 14.07
C GLY A 42 -9.63 -7.34 13.81
N ILE A 43 -8.40 -7.37 13.28
CA ILE A 43 -7.57 -6.20 13.01
C ILE A 43 -7.62 -5.85 11.51
N PHE A 44 -7.53 -4.56 11.19
CA PHE A 44 -7.38 -4.08 9.81
C PHE A 44 -5.91 -3.97 9.44
N ILE A 45 -5.49 -4.76 8.46
CA ILE A 45 -4.14 -4.76 7.89
C ILE A 45 -4.16 -3.95 6.59
N PRO A 46 -3.37 -2.86 6.48
CA PRO A 46 -3.16 -2.20 5.20
C PRO A 46 -2.34 -3.09 4.27
N VAL A 47 -2.80 -3.23 3.03
CA VAL A 47 -2.15 -3.96 1.96
C VAL A 47 -1.96 -2.99 0.81
N TRP A 48 -0.71 -2.71 0.48
CA TRP A 48 -0.32 -1.89 -0.66
C TRP A 48 -0.24 -2.77 -1.89
N GLY A 49 -0.84 -2.32 -2.98
CA GLY A 49 -0.81 -3.03 -4.24
C GLY A 49 -0.81 -2.08 -5.42
N ARG A 50 -0.54 -2.63 -6.59
CA ARG A 50 -0.70 -1.92 -7.85
C ARG A 50 -2.16 -1.55 -8.06
N GLY A 51 -2.40 -0.30 -8.42
CA GLY A 51 -3.69 0.19 -8.87
C GLY A 51 -4.04 -0.31 -10.28
N PRO A 52 -5.27 -0.05 -10.73
CA PRO A 52 -5.71 -0.36 -12.08
C PRO A 52 -4.87 0.36 -13.14
N CYS A 53 -4.66 -0.30 -14.28
CA CYS A 53 -4.04 0.35 -15.42
C CYS A 53 -5.04 1.31 -16.06
N ARG A 54 -4.67 2.59 -16.21
CA ARG A 54 -5.50 3.62 -16.87
C ARG A 54 -5.13 3.84 -18.35
N ASN A 55 -4.30 2.98 -18.93
CA ASN A 55 -3.93 3.08 -20.34
C ASN A 55 -4.98 2.35 -21.20
N PRO A 56 -5.79 3.04 -22.01
CA PRO A 56 -6.82 2.41 -22.83
C PRO A 56 -6.28 1.46 -23.92
N GLY A 57 -5.00 1.57 -24.28
CA GLY A 57 -4.33 0.64 -25.19
C GLY A 57 -3.70 -0.57 -24.50
N CYS A 58 -3.91 -0.77 -23.19
CA CYS A 58 -3.38 -1.89 -22.44
C CYS A 58 -4.39 -3.04 -22.42
N PRO A 59 -3.97 -4.31 -22.58
CA PRO A 59 -4.89 -5.45 -22.38
C PRO A 59 -5.43 -5.52 -20.94
N ASP A 60 -4.68 -4.97 -19.97
CA ASP A 60 -5.07 -4.88 -18.56
C ASP A 60 -5.81 -3.57 -18.22
N TYR A 61 -6.32 -2.82 -19.22
CA TYR A 61 -7.05 -1.59 -18.97
C TYR A 61 -8.32 -1.88 -18.15
N ALA A 62 -8.33 -1.43 -16.90
CA ALA A 62 -9.55 -1.34 -16.14
C ALA A 62 -10.17 0.00 -16.51
N GLY A 63 -11.21 -0.03 -17.34
CA GLY A 63 -11.98 1.15 -17.70
C GLY A 63 -12.47 1.93 -16.48
N PRO A 64 -12.96 3.17 -16.66
CA PRO A 64 -13.52 3.92 -15.55
C PRO A 64 -14.65 3.09 -14.92
N GLU A 65 -14.47 2.68 -13.66
CA GLU A 65 -15.55 2.14 -12.85
C GLU A 65 -16.54 3.29 -12.61
N GLU A 66 -17.56 3.36 -13.47
CA GLU A 66 -18.72 4.24 -13.31
C GLU A 66 -19.40 3.86 -11.99
N ARG A 67 -19.41 4.80 -11.03
CA ARG A 67 -20.02 4.62 -9.70
C ARG A 67 -21.10 5.66 -9.49
#